data_AF-A0A969IJK5-F1
#
_entry.id   AF-A0A969IJK5-F1
#
_cell.length_a   1.000
_cell.length_b   1.000
_cell.length_c   1.000
_cell.angle_alpha   90.00
_cell.angle_beta   90.00
_cell.angle_gamma   90.00
#
_symmetry.space_group_name_H-M   'P 1'
#
loop_
_entity.id
_entity.type
_entity.pdbx_description
1 polymer ?
#
loop_
_entity_poly.entity_id
_entity_poly.type
_entity_poly.pdbx_seq_one_letter_code
_entity_poly.pdbx_strand_id
1 'polypeptide(L)' 'MITGETLKKLRRLRGPSQKEVAEKLGISQPAYCKMEKSRYINGKRLERILKALGCTQKDIENVKRFYPPPEGALRAAK' A
#
# COMPACT_ATOMS: atom_id res chain seq x y z
N MET A 1 14.04 1.14 4.62
CA MET A 1 13.02 0.36 5.37
C MET A 1 11.61 0.85 5.06
N ILE A 2 10.63 -0.05 4.94
CA ILE A 2 9.20 0.26 4.67
C ILE A 2 8.35 -0.15 5.87
N THR A 3 7.48 0.76 6.33
CA THR A 3 6.56 0.54 7.44
C THR A 3 5.16 0.17 6.94
N GLY A 4 4.35 -0.47 7.79
CA GLY A 4 2.94 -0.71 7.50
C GLY A 4 2.14 0.57 7.26
N GLU A 5 2.52 1.67 7.91
CA GLU A 5 1.88 2.97 7.70
C GLU A 5 2.11 3.51 6.27
N THR A 6 3.32 3.30 5.72
CA THR A 6 3.61 3.66 4.33
C THR A 6 2.73 2.86 3.36
N LEU A 7 2.53 1.58 3.66
CA LEU A 7 1.66 0.70 2.88
C LEU A 7 0.19 1.15 2.95
N LYS A 8 -0.29 1.55 4.13
CA LYS A 8 -1.64 2.07 4.33
C LYS A 8 -1.89 3.33 3.50
N LYS A 9 -0.91 4.24 3.47
CA LYS A 9 -0.95 5.46 2.64
C LYS A 9 -1.03 5.09 1.16
N LEU A 10 -0.16 4.20 0.69
CA LEU A 10 -0.15 3.70 -0.69
C LEU A 10 -1.49 3.07 -1.08
N ARG A 11 -2.05 2.18 -0.25
CA ARG A 11 -3.35 1.54 -0.52
C ARG A 11 -4.46 2.59 -0.64
N ARG A 12 -4.52 3.53 0.29
CA ARG A 12 -5.55 4.60 0.27
C ARG A 12 -5.45 5.45 -0.98
N LEU A 13 -4.24 5.75 -1.47
CA LEU A 13 -4.06 6.46 -2.74
C LEU A 13 -4.56 5.67 -3.94
N ARG A 14 -4.41 4.34 -3.91
CA ARG A 14 -4.93 3.47 -4.99
C ARG A 14 -6.44 3.25 -4.92
N GLY A 15 -7.06 3.50 -3.78
CA GLY A 15 -8.50 3.34 -3.57
C GLY A 15 -9.00 2.02 -2.95
N PRO A 16 -8.37 0.82 -3.14
CA PRO A 16 -9.00 -0.41 -2.69
C PRO A 16 -9.06 -0.50 -1.16
N SER A 17 -10.12 -1.13 -0.67
CA SER A 17 -10.30 -1.46 0.73
C SER A 17 -9.27 -2.50 1.20
N GLN A 18 -9.11 -2.64 2.52
CA GLN A 18 -8.27 -3.69 3.09
C GLN A 18 -8.76 -5.10 2.70
N LYS A 19 -10.07 -5.27 2.54
CA LYS A 19 -10.69 -6.55 2.18
C LYS A 19 -10.29 -6.95 0.75
N GLU A 20 -10.44 -6.03 -0.20
CA GLU A 20 -10.07 -6.29 -1.61
C GLU A 20 -8.59 -6.65 -1.79
N VAL A 21 -7.69 -5.96 -1.08
CA VAL A 21 -6.26 -6.28 -1.12
C VAL A 21 -5.97 -7.63 -0.46
N ALA A 22 -6.65 -7.94 0.65
CA ALA A 22 -6.50 -9.22 1.33
C ALA A 22 -6.99 -10.39 0.45
N GLU A 23 -8.12 -10.23 -0.24
CA GLU A 23 -8.65 -11.20 -1.20
C GLU A 23 -7.66 -11.47 -2.34
N LYS A 24 -7.09 -10.41 -2.95
CA LYS A 24 -6.03 -10.55 -3.98
C LYS A 24 -4.77 -11.26 -3.48
N LEU A 25 -4.48 -11.16 -2.19
CA LEU A 25 -3.32 -11.78 -1.56
C LEU A 25 -3.59 -13.20 -1.04
N GLY A 26 -4.84 -13.67 -1.06
CA GLY A 26 -5.25 -14.94 -0.49
C GLY A 26 -5.09 -14.99 1.03
N ILE A 27 -5.32 -13.87 1.72
CA ILE A 27 -5.23 -13.76 3.19
C ILE A 27 -6.50 -13.15 3.76
N SER A 28 -6.67 -13.21 5.08
CA SER A 28 -7.78 -12.55 5.75
C SER A 28 -7.57 -11.03 5.86
N GLN A 29 -8.67 -10.26 5.87
CA GLN A 29 -8.62 -8.81 6.09
C GLN A 29 -7.92 -8.42 7.41
N PRO A 30 -8.13 -9.13 8.54
CA PRO A 30 -7.39 -8.85 9.78
C PRO A 30 -5.89 -9.07 9.64
N ALA A 31 -5.46 -10.07 8.86
CA ALA A 31 -4.04 -10.31 8.59
C ALA A 31 -3.43 -9.12 7.82
N TYR A 32 -4.13 -8.61 6.79
CA TYR A 32 -3.70 -7.42 6.07
C TYR A 32 -3.71 -6.16 6.95
N CYS A 33 -4.71 -5.98 7.80
CA CYS A 33 -4.76 -4.89 8.79
C CYS A 33 -3.57 -4.92 9.75
N LYS A 34 -3.16 -6.12 10.22
CA LYS A 34 -1.96 -6.30 11.05
C LYS A 34 -0.68 -5.92 10.30
N MET A 35 -0.61 -6.18 8.98
CA MET A 35 0.51 -5.73 8.14
C MET A 35 0.57 -4.20 8.09
N GLU A 36 -0.55 -3.51 7.86
CA GLU A 36 -0.59 -2.04 7.84
C GLU A 36 -0.23 -1.39 9.20
N LYS A 37 -0.30 -2.14 10.30
CA LYS A 37 0.11 -1.70 11.65
C LYS A 37 1.54 -2.14 12.03
N SER A 38 2.22 -2.91 11.19
CA SER A 38 3.56 -3.43 11.49
C SER A 38 4.62 -2.34 11.39
N ARG A 39 5.57 -2.35 12.33
CA ARG A 39 6.74 -1.44 12.30
C ARG A 39 7.63 -1.67 11.07
N TYR A 40 7.62 -2.89 10.53
CA TYR A 40 8.41 -3.25 9.36
C TYR A 40 7.69 -4.29 8.49
N ILE A 41 7.84 -4.14 7.17
CA ILE A 41 7.42 -5.12 6.16
C ILE A 41 8.67 -5.67 5.47
N ASN A 42 8.82 -7.00 5.47
CA ASN A 42 9.92 -7.65 4.77
C ASN A 42 9.75 -7.59 3.24
N GLY A 43 10.85 -7.73 2.50
CA GLY A 43 10.89 -7.60 1.05
C GLY A 43 9.88 -8.52 0.34
N LYS A 44 9.90 -9.82 0.64
CA LYS A 44 9.00 -10.80 0.00
C LYS A 44 7.51 -10.46 0.18
N ARG A 45 7.09 -9.99 1.35
CA ARG A 45 5.71 -9.53 1.58
C ARG A 45 5.44 -8.24 0.83
N LEU A 46 6.37 -7.29 0.87
CA LEU A 46 6.25 -6.03 0.18
C LEU A 46 6.01 -6.22 -1.32
N GLU A 47 6.81 -7.09 -1.97
CA GLU A 47 6.68 -7.40 -3.39
C GLU A 47 5.30 -7.98 -3.74
N ARG A 48 4.80 -8.91 -2.93
CA ARG A 48 3.45 -9.47 -3.11
C ARG A 48 2.37 -8.39 -3.02
N ILE A 49 2.48 -7.48 -2.05
CA ILE A 49 1.50 -6.42 -1.86
C ILE A 49 1.58 -5.40 -3.00
N LEU A 50 2.78 -5.01 -3.41
CA LEU A 50 2.99 -4.14 -4.57
C LEU A 50 2.37 -4.72 -5.83
N LYS A 51 2.57 -6.02 -6.09
CA LYS A 51 1.95 -6.72 -7.20
C LYS A 51 0.42 -6.71 -7.11
N ALA A 52 -0.16 -6.97 -5.92
CA ALA A 52 -1.61 -6.93 -5.72
C ALA A 52 -2.22 -5.53 -5.92
N LEU A 53 -1.44 -4.48 -5.64
CA LEU A 53 -1.84 -3.08 -5.81
C LEU A 53 -1.49 -2.51 -7.20
N GLY A 54 -0.79 -3.26 -8.07
CA GLY A 54 -0.29 -2.74 -9.34
C GLY A 54 0.73 -1.61 -9.17
N CYS A 55 1.51 -1.64 -8.09
CA CYS A 55 2.46 -0.60 -7.72
C CYS A 55 3.91 -1.09 -7.87
N THR A 56 4.82 -0.12 -7.90
CA THR A 56 6.26 -0.31 -7.90
C THR A 56 6.91 0.27 -6.65
N GLN A 57 8.22 0.05 -6.47
CA GLN A 57 8.97 0.71 -5.41
C GLN A 57 8.99 2.25 -5.57
N LYS A 58 8.93 2.77 -6.80
CA LYS A 58 8.85 4.22 -7.06
C LYS A 58 7.58 4.82 -6.47
N ASP A 59 6.45 4.11 -6.51
CA ASP A 59 5.21 4.57 -5.88
C ASP A 59 5.34 4.68 -4.36
N ILE A 60 6.11 3.79 -3.73
CA ILE A 60 6.41 3.89 -2.29
C ILE A 60 7.27 5.12 -1.99
N GLU A 61 8.28 5.37 -2.82
CA GLU A 61 9.13 6.56 -2.66
C GLU A 61 8.31 7.84 -2.80
N ASN A 62 7.41 7.90 -3.77
CA ASN A 62 6.47 9.00 -3.94
C ASN A 62 5.58 9.19 -2.70
N VAL A 63 5.06 8.10 -2.11
CA VAL A 63 4.30 8.17 -0.84
C VAL A 63 5.13 8.74 0.30
N LYS A 64 6.41 8.42 0.38
CA LYS A 64 7.28 8.95 1.44
C LYS A 64 7.58 10.43 1.25
N ARG A 65 7.77 10.85 0.00
CA ARG A 65 8.22 12.20 -0.35
C ARG A 65 7.08 13.20 -0.42
N PHE A 66 5.89 12.75 -0.81
CA PHE A 66 4.76 13.60 -1.15
C PHE A 66 3.45 13.11 -0.54
N TYR A 67 3.44 12.53 0.67
CA TYR A 67 2.18 12.25 1.38
C TYR A 67 1.93 13.27 2.50
N PRO A 68 0.77 13.94 2.56
CA PRO A 68 -0.37 13.81 1.64
C PRO A 68 -0.02 14.27 0.22
N PRO A 69 -0.59 13.64 -0.83
CA PRO A 69 -0.33 13.99 -2.22
C PRO A 69 -0.61 15.47 -2.44
N PRO A 70 0.21 16.19 -3.23
CA PRO A 70 -0.08 17.56 -3.59
C PRO A 70 -1.45 17.65 -4.27
N GLU A 71 -2.11 18.78 -4.05
CA GLU A 71 -3.46 19.02 -4.54
C GLU A 71 -3.55 18.78 -6.05
N GLY A 72 -4.52 17.96 -6.50
CA GLY A 72 -4.67 17.57 -7.90
C GLY A 72 -4.00 16.26 -8.34
N ALA A 73 -3.07 15.69 -7.56
CA ALA A 73 -2.37 14.44 -7.94
C ALA A 73 -3.27 13.18 -7.90
N LEU A 74 -4.41 13.24 -7.19
CA LEU A 74 -5.34 12.10 -7.05
C LEU A 74 -6.19 11.84 -8.31
N ARG A 75 -6.16 12.73 -9.32
CA ARG A 75 -7.02 12.63 -10.52
C ARG A 75 -6.52 11.68 -11.61
N ALA A 76 -5.29 11.17 -11.51
CA ALA A 76 -4.65 10.40 -12.58
C ALA A 76 -4.85 8.87 -12.49
N ALA A 77 -5.63 8.38 -11.52
CA ALA A 77 -5.94 6.95 -11.39
C ALA A 77 -7.40 6.70 -11.78
N LYS A 78 -7.70 6.83 -13.08
CA LYS A 78 -8.95 6.33 -13.66
C LYS A 78 -8.64 5.66 -14.98
#